data_AF-A0A183H834-F1
#
_entry.id   AF-A0A183H834-F1
#
_cell.length_a   1.000
_cell.length_b   1.000
_cell.length_c   1.000
_cell.angle_alpha   90.00
_cell.angle_beta   90.00
_cell.angle_gamma   90.00
#
_symmetry.space_group_name_H-M   'P 1'
#
loop_
_entity.id
_entity.type
_entity.pdbx_description
1 polymer ?
#
loop_
_entity_poly.entity_id
_entity_poly.type
_entity_poly.pdbx_seq_one_letter_code
_entity_poly.pdbx_strand_id
1 'polypeptide(L)'
;MFLCSSKLGSIANLPGGGQVVQESLMWSYIVQLSSALRAIHSAGMAARTVDPSKIIVFDKTKQVFLTSDIFMVLKVMLSSCGILDVINPGNDHTIQLYQQDDLNGLGRVLIALAMGSLHAIRRENISNSISIISQQCTTDLKNIITLLLQASTQRPHSINEVMPMIGARFYAQLETTQMKNDLLENELSKELENGRLFRLLCKLNTITERAEFQMDMSWSETGDRYLLKLFRDYLFHQITETGKPWIDMAHIVTSLNKLDAGVNEKIQLVSRDGENVLVVSYTDLRRCLENAFTELQNRLPSIPNPLLPVVGHP
;
A
#
# COMPACT_ATOMS: atom_id res chain seq x y z
N MET A 1 23.30 -6.43 -2.78
CA MET A 1 22.44 -5.41 -3.41
C MET A 1 22.49 -4.17 -2.52
N PHE A 2 23.61 -3.45 -2.62
CA PHE A 2 23.89 -2.20 -1.91
C PHE A 2 23.54 -1.04 -2.83
N LEU A 3 23.21 0.10 -2.23
CA LEU A 3 22.90 1.42 -2.81
C LEU A 3 21.43 1.64 -3.23
N CYS A 4 20.73 2.42 -2.40
CA CYS A 4 19.81 3.43 -2.92
C CYS A 4 19.95 4.70 -2.05
N SER A 5 21.06 5.40 -2.28
CA SER A 5 21.22 6.81 -1.94
C SER A 5 20.59 7.63 -3.08
N SER A 6 19.57 8.39 -2.74
CA SER A 6 19.29 9.74 -3.26
C SER A 6 17.88 10.13 -2.81
N LYS A 7 17.80 11.27 -2.11
CA LYS A 7 16.60 11.90 -1.53
C LYS A 7 16.15 11.41 -0.15
N LEU A 8 17.08 11.32 0.81
CA LEU A 8 16.76 11.77 2.17
C LEU A 8 17.11 13.26 2.27
N GLY A 9 16.17 14.06 2.78
CA GLY A 9 16.37 15.48 3.03
C GLY A 9 17.63 15.69 3.87
N SER A 10 18.48 16.59 3.41
CA SER A 10 19.75 16.92 4.05
C SER A 10 19.51 17.74 5.31
N ILE A 11 19.98 17.27 6.47
CA ILE A 11 20.20 18.11 7.65
C ILE A 11 21.57 17.73 8.23
N ALA A 12 22.49 18.69 8.19
CA ALA A 12 23.89 18.68 8.63
C ALA A 12 24.86 17.74 7.89
N ASN A 13 25.63 18.31 6.95
CA ASN A 13 26.87 17.73 6.45
C ASN A 13 27.97 17.91 7.52
N LEU A 14 28.44 16.81 8.09
CA LEU A 14 29.76 16.78 8.74
C LEU A 14 30.86 16.69 7.66
N PRO A 15 32.03 17.33 7.85
CA PRO A 15 33.12 17.21 6.89
C PRO A 15 33.69 15.78 6.96
N GLY A 16 33.40 14.96 5.95
CA GLY A 16 34.06 13.67 5.71
C GLY A 16 33.31 12.39 6.11
N GLY A 17 32.01 12.42 6.40
CA GLY A 17 31.23 11.22 6.80
C GLY A 17 29.84 11.19 6.16
N GLY A 18 29.31 9.99 5.87
CA GLY A 18 28.01 9.81 5.20
C GLY A 18 26.81 10.45 5.92
N GLN A 19 25.68 10.56 5.21
CA GLN A 19 24.44 11.13 5.76
C GLN A 19 24.05 10.45 7.09
N VAL A 20 23.91 11.24 8.15
CA VAL A 20 23.41 10.79 9.45
C VAL A 20 21.92 10.50 9.33
N VAL A 21 21.48 9.34 9.82
CA VAL A 21 20.07 8.95 9.83
C VAL A 21 19.32 9.82 10.84
N GLN A 22 18.18 10.39 10.45
CA GLN A 22 17.34 11.16 11.37
C GLN A 22 16.94 10.31 12.57
N GLU A 23 17.01 10.87 13.77
CA GLU A 23 16.79 10.09 15.00
C GLU A 23 15.38 9.47 15.06
N SER A 24 14.36 10.16 14.54
CA SER A 24 12.99 9.62 14.42
C SER A 24 12.94 8.31 13.64
N LEU A 25 13.74 8.20 12.57
CA LEU A 25 13.86 7.00 11.76
C LEU A 25 14.58 5.88 12.53
N MET A 26 15.62 6.22 13.28
CA MET A 26 16.29 5.25 14.15
C MET A 26 15.33 4.66 15.20
N TRP A 27 14.49 5.51 15.80
CA TRP A 27 13.49 5.05 16.76
C TRP A 27 12.45 4.12 16.13
N SER A 28 12.03 4.37 14.89
CA SER A 28 11.15 3.45 14.16
C SER A 28 11.80 2.07 13.97
N TYR A 29 13.10 2.05 13.64
CA TYR A 29 13.86 0.80 13.48
C TYR A 29 13.98 0.07 14.82
N ILE A 30 14.28 0.80 15.90
CA ILE A 30 14.36 0.23 17.25
C ILE A 30 13.04 -0.44 17.64
N VAL A 31 11.90 0.23 17.45
CA VAL A 31 10.59 -0.33 17.80
C VAL A 31 10.29 -1.60 16.99
N GLN A 32 10.54 -1.59 15.68
CA GLN A 32 10.25 -2.74 14.82
C GLN A 32 11.20 -3.92 15.07
N LEU A 33 12.51 -3.68 15.17
CA LEU A 33 13.51 -4.73 15.41
C LEU A 33 13.40 -5.31 16.82
N SER A 34 13.15 -4.47 17.84
CA SER A 34 12.91 -4.96 19.20
C SER A 34 11.63 -5.79 19.31
N SER A 35 10.57 -5.41 18.59
CA SER A 35 9.34 -6.21 18.50
C SER A 35 9.59 -7.57 17.86
N ALA A 36 10.37 -7.63 16.78
CA ALA A 36 10.76 -8.88 16.12
C ALA A 36 11.59 -9.79 17.04
N LEU A 37 12.62 -9.24 17.70
CA LEU A 37 13.44 -10.00 18.66
C LEU A 37 12.61 -10.47 19.86
N ARG A 38 11.69 -9.63 20.37
CA ARG A 38 10.76 -10.04 21.44
C ARG A 38 9.94 -11.25 21.05
N ALA A 39 9.37 -11.26 19.84
CA ALA A 39 8.60 -12.40 19.35
C ALA A 39 9.46 -13.67 19.28
N ILE A 40 10.65 -13.58 18.69
CA ILE A 40 11.59 -14.70 18.54
C ILE A 40 12.03 -15.24 19.92
N HIS A 41 12.49 -14.36 20.81
CA HIS A 41 12.98 -14.74 22.13
C HIS A 41 11.88 -15.31 23.02
N SER A 42 10.65 -14.76 22.93
CA SER A 42 9.48 -15.28 23.66
C SER A 42 9.07 -16.69 23.24
N ALA A 43 9.40 -17.09 22.01
CA ALA A 43 9.19 -18.44 21.51
C ALA A 43 10.35 -19.40 21.89
N GLY A 44 11.30 -18.96 22.72
CA GLY A 44 12.45 -19.76 23.10
C GLY A 44 13.47 -19.97 21.98
N MET A 45 13.49 -19.07 20.99
CA MET A 45 14.41 -19.12 19.84
C MET A 45 15.39 -17.93 19.86
N ALA A 46 16.34 -17.92 18.93
CA ALA A 46 17.24 -16.80 18.66
C ALA A 46 17.26 -16.49 17.16
N ALA A 47 17.47 -15.22 16.78
CA ALA A 47 17.52 -14.80 15.39
C ALA A 47 18.84 -15.21 14.71
N ARG A 48 19.95 -15.20 15.47
CA ARG A 48 21.34 -15.56 15.10
C ARG A 48 21.98 -14.75 13.98
N THR A 49 21.20 -13.95 13.23
CA THR A 49 21.66 -13.15 12.09
C THR A 49 21.21 -11.69 12.22
N VAL A 50 21.54 -11.04 13.33
CA VAL A 50 21.24 -9.62 13.54
C VAL A 50 22.41 -8.76 13.06
N ASP A 51 22.39 -8.41 11.78
CA ASP A 51 23.39 -7.53 11.16
C ASP A 51 22.78 -6.65 10.06
N PRO A 52 23.42 -5.53 9.69
CA PRO A 52 22.87 -4.60 8.70
C PRO A 52 22.57 -5.22 7.33
N SER A 53 23.29 -6.27 6.91
CA SER A 53 23.06 -6.94 5.62
C SER A 53 21.84 -7.86 5.63
N LYS A 54 21.33 -8.21 6.82
CA LYS A 54 20.20 -9.12 7.04
C LYS A 54 18.93 -8.39 7.48
N ILE A 55 18.94 -7.06 7.43
CA ILE A 55 17.77 -6.22 7.65
C ILE A 55 17.29 -5.70 6.30
N ILE A 56 16.08 -6.09 5.90
CA ILE A 56 15.44 -5.62 4.68
C ILE A 56 14.49 -4.48 5.02
N VAL A 57 14.52 -3.46 4.19
CA VAL A 57 13.56 -2.35 4.21
C VAL A 57 12.57 -2.57 3.07
N PHE A 58 11.33 -2.96 3.39
CA PHE A 58 10.39 -3.51 2.41
C PHE A 58 9.52 -2.47 1.71
N ASP A 59 9.42 -1.26 2.24
CA ASP A 59 8.49 -0.28 1.69
C ASP A 59 8.93 1.14 2.08
N LYS A 60 9.36 1.93 1.09
CA LYS A 60 9.35 3.38 1.20
C LYS A 60 8.00 3.80 0.62
N THR A 61 6.91 3.69 1.39
CA THR A 61 5.62 4.15 0.89
C THR A 61 5.79 5.62 0.55
N LYS A 62 5.66 5.97 -0.74
CA LYS A 62 5.92 7.31 -1.23
C LYS A 62 5.10 8.31 -0.43
N GLN A 63 5.81 9.30 0.12
CA GLN A 63 5.37 10.68 0.34
C GLN A 63 3.86 10.89 0.24
N VAL A 64 3.14 10.73 1.34
CA VAL A 64 1.78 11.26 1.41
C VAL A 64 1.86 12.53 2.25
N PHE A 65 1.85 13.66 1.55
CA PHE A 65 1.68 14.99 2.15
C PHE A 65 0.26 15.07 2.71
N LEU A 66 0.06 14.76 3.98
CA LEU A 66 -1.20 15.06 4.67
C LEU A 66 -1.09 16.28 5.59
N THR A 67 0.12 16.68 5.97
CA THR A 67 0.41 17.93 6.69
C THR A 67 1.84 18.40 6.36
N SER A 68 2.27 19.56 6.90
CA SER A 68 3.62 20.12 6.76
C SER A 68 4.75 19.19 7.22
N ASP A 69 4.44 18.06 7.84
CA ASP A 69 5.40 17.10 8.37
C ASP A 69 5.44 15.84 7.49
N ILE A 70 6.60 15.63 6.84
CA ILE A 70 6.87 14.44 6.01
C ILE A 70 7.08 13.24 6.94
N PHE A 71 6.09 12.34 7.04
CA PHE A 71 6.22 11.08 7.77
C PHE A 71 6.56 9.93 6.82
N MET A 72 7.81 9.45 6.85
CA MET A 72 8.20 8.24 6.10
C MET A 72 7.84 6.99 6.91
N VAL A 73 6.86 6.21 6.43
CA VAL A 73 6.59 4.87 6.98
C VAL A 73 7.54 3.87 6.34
N LEU A 74 8.55 3.45 7.09
CA LEU A 74 9.54 2.45 6.67
C LEU A 74 9.26 1.14 7.40
N LYS A 75 8.95 0.08 6.64
CA LYS A 75 8.80 -1.27 7.21
C LYS A 75 10.14 -2.01 7.15
N VAL A 76 10.63 -2.49 8.31
CA VAL A 76 11.88 -3.26 8.42
C VAL A 76 11.63 -4.69 8.87
N MET A 77 12.41 -5.63 8.34
CA MET A 77 12.28 -7.06 8.64
C MET A 77 13.66 -7.73 8.72
N LEU A 78 13.80 -8.70 9.63
CA LEU A 78 14.94 -9.61 9.66
C LEU A 78 14.73 -10.69 8.59
N SER A 79 15.69 -10.87 7.68
CA SER A 79 15.49 -11.66 6.45
C SER A 79 15.99 -13.10 6.52
N SER A 80 16.86 -13.43 7.47
CA SER A 80 17.65 -14.67 7.46
C SER A 80 17.56 -15.47 8.76
N CYS A 81 16.51 -15.25 9.56
CA CYS A 81 16.23 -16.06 10.76
C CYS A 81 16.04 -17.54 10.38
N GLY A 82 16.53 -18.46 11.20
CA GLY A 82 16.41 -19.92 10.99
C GLY A 82 17.47 -20.54 10.08
N ILE A 83 18.16 -19.75 9.23
CA ILE A 83 19.17 -20.29 8.30
C ILE A 83 20.35 -20.92 9.07
N LEU A 84 20.86 -20.22 10.09
CA LEU A 84 21.97 -20.71 10.90
C LEU A 84 21.58 -21.88 11.79
N ASP A 85 20.29 -22.02 12.14
CA ASP A 85 19.79 -23.17 12.90
C ASP A 85 19.83 -24.47 12.10
N VAL A 86 19.66 -24.37 10.77
CA VAL A 86 19.77 -25.51 9.86
C VAL A 86 21.22 -25.80 9.47
N ILE A 87 22.00 -24.75 9.15
CA ILE A 87 23.38 -24.91 8.66
C ILE A 87 24.34 -25.26 9.80
N ASN A 88 24.14 -24.67 10.97
CA ASN A 88 24.91 -24.92 12.17
C ASN A 88 23.99 -25.28 13.34
N PRO A 89 23.43 -26.51 13.34
CA PRO A 89 22.59 -27.02 14.41
C PRO A 89 23.41 -27.35 15.67
N GLY A 90 24.74 -27.22 15.60
CA GLY A 90 25.69 -27.57 16.67
C GLY A 90 25.35 -26.89 18.00
N ASN A 91 25.07 -27.72 19.00
CA ASN A 91 24.65 -27.41 20.38
C ASN A 91 25.75 -26.76 21.25
N ASP A 92 26.76 -26.12 20.66
CA ASP A 92 27.92 -25.63 21.42
C ASP A 92 27.55 -24.51 22.39
N HIS A 93 26.42 -23.84 22.15
CA HIS A 93 25.97 -22.71 22.94
C HIS A 93 24.50 -22.84 23.35
N THR A 94 24.21 -22.42 24.58
CA THR A 94 22.82 -22.30 25.05
C THR A 94 22.06 -21.26 24.23
N ILE A 95 20.76 -21.46 24.05
CA ILE A 95 19.87 -20.49 23.37
C ILE A 95 19.99 -19.10 24.00
N GLN A 96 20.15 -19.01 25.31
CA GLN A 96 20.35 -17.75 26.02
C GLN A 96 21.57 -16.97 25.50
N LEU A 97 22.67 -17.65 25.17
CA LEU A 97 23.84 -16.98 24.61
C LEU A 97 23.54 -16.43 23.21
N TYR A 98 22.87 -17.20 22.35
CA TYR A 98 22.45 -16.69 21.04
C TYR A 98 21.49 -15.51 21.15
N GLN A 99 20.62 -15.49 22.16
CA GLN A 99 19.76 -14.33 22.44
C GLN A 99 20.58 -13.11 22.89
N GLN A 100 21.63 -13.28 23.70
CA GLN A 100 22.53 -12.17 24.04
C GLN A 100 23.32 -11.67 22.83
N ASP A 101 23.74 -12.57 21.94
CA ASP A 101 24.40 -12.21 20.68
C ASP A 101 23.46 -11.43 19.75
N ASP A 102 22.17 -11.77 19.71
CA ASP A 102 21.15 -10.99 18.98
C ASP A 102 21.06 -9.56 19.51
N LEU A 103 21.03 -9.38 20.83
CA LEU A 103 21.00 -8.06 21.47
C LEU A 103 22.27 -7.26 21.14
N ASN A 104 23.44 -7.90 21.23
CA ASN A 104 24.71 -7.27 20.85
C ASN A 104 24.72 -6.87 19.36
N GLY A 105 24.20 -7.75 18.49
CA GLY A 105 24.02 -7.50 17.07
C GLY A 105 23.13 -6.29 16.81
N LEU A 106 22.01 -6.16 17.52
CA LEU A 106 21.13 -5.00 17.43
C LEU A 106 21.86 -3.72 17.85
N GLY A 107 22.62 -3.74 18.95
CA GLY A 107 23.43 -2.59 19.38
C GLY A 107 24.43 -2.13 18.30
N ARG A 108 25.08 -3.08 17.63
CA ARG A 108 25.98 -2.78 16.50
C ARG A 108 25.25 -2.21 15.30
N VAL A 109 24.07 -2.73 14.96
CA VAL A 109 23.22 -2.17 13.89
C VAL A 109 22.89 -0.71 14.19
N LEU A 110 22.50 -0.38 15.41
CA LEU A 110 22.18 1.00 15.80
C LEU A 110 23.39 1.94 15.69
N ILE A 111 24.60 1.48 16.06
CA ILE A 111 25.84 2.23 15.85
C ILE A 111 26.09 2.46 14.35
N ALA A 112 25.96 1.42 13.53
CA ALA A 112 26.16 1.56 12.08
C ALA A 112 25.21 2.58 11.46
N LEU A 113 23.96 2.63 11.94
CA LEU A 113 22.95 3.59 11.49
C LEU A 113 23.25 5.01 11.98
N ALA A 114 23.59 5.19 13.26
CA ALA A 114 23.92 6.50 13.82
C ALA A 114 25.14 7.13 13.13
N MET A 115 26.17 6.31 12.90
CA MET A 115 27.44 6.76 12.30
C MET A 115 27.43 6.76 10.77
N GLY A 116 26.36 6.26 10.14
CA GLY A 116 26.27 6.11 8.68
C GLY A 116 27.39 5.24 8.07
N SER A 117 28.01 4.35 8.86
CA SER A 117 29.21 3.61 8.45
C SER A 117 29.33 2.24 9.13
N LEU A 118 29.57 1.21 8.32
CA LEU A 118 29.90 -0.13 8.81
C LEU A 118 31.30 -0.23 9.43
N HIS A 119 32.15 0.79 9.30
CA HIS A 119 33.46 0.79 9.97
C HIS A 119 33.33 1.08 11.48
N ALA A 120 32.24 1.74 11.88
CA ALA A 120 31.98 2.13 13.27
C ALA A 120 31.71 0.92 14.19
N ILE A 121 31.26 -0.21 13.64
CA ILE A 121 30.93 -1.42 14.42
C ILE A 121 32.14 -2.32 14.70
N ARG A 122 33.32 -1.98 14.17
CA ARG A 122 34.56 -2.74 14.43
C ARG A 122 34.97 -2.57 15.89
N ARG A 123 35.46 -3.64 16.53
CA ARG A 123 35.79 -3.64 17.97
C ARG A 123 36.68 -2.47 18.40
N GLU A 124 37.66 -2.10 17.58
CA GLU A 124 38.57 -0.97 17.81
C GLU A 124 37.87 0.40 17.81
N ASN A 125 36.77 0.55 17.06
CA ASN A 125 36.09 1.82 16.85
C ASN A 125 34.80 1.97 17.67
N ILE A 126 34.29 0.91 18.30
CA ILE A 126 33.03 0.94 19.05
C ILE A 126 33.07 2.01 20.15
N SER A 127 34.12 2.05 20.97
CA SER A 127 34.23 3.02 22.07
C SER A 127 34.23 4.47 21.58
N ASN A 128 34.93 4.75 20.48
CA ASN A 128 34.94 6.08 19.87
C ASN A 128 33.55 6.42 19.30
N SER A 129 32.92 5.48 18.59
CA SER A 129 31.58 5.64 18.03
C SER A 129 30.54 5.97 19.10
N ILE A 130 30.58 5.30 20.25
CA ILE A 130 29.70 5.59 21.39
C ILE A 130 29.92 7.00 21.93
N SER A 131 31.17 7.47 22.01
CA SER A 131 31.46 8.84 22.45
C SER A 131 30.88 9.89 21.51
N ILE A 132 30.94 9.66 20.18
CA ILE A 132 30.36 10.55 19.17
C ILE A 132 28.83 10.52 19.27
N ILE A 133 28.21 9.35 19.35
CA ILE A 133 26.75 9.19 19.53
C ILE A 133 26.27 9.89 20.81
N SER A 134 27.06 9.81 21.89
CA SER A 134 26.74 10.47 23.17
C SER A 134 26.69 11.99 23.08
N GLN A 135 27.35 12.59 22.08
CA GLN A 135 27.34 14.03 21.86
C GLN A 135 26.26 14.47 20.87
N GLN A 136 25.80 13.59 19.98
CA GLN A 136 24.96 13.93 18.83
C GLN A 136 23.52 13.45 18.95
N CYS A 137 23.23 12.47 19.81
CA CYS A 137 21.91 11.85 19.94
C CYS A 137 21.32 11.99 21.34
N THR A 138 20.03 11.70 21.48
CA THR A 138 19.38 11.69 22.80
C THR A 138 20.00 10.69 23.78
N THR A 139 19.91 11.00 25.07
CA THR A 139 20.38 10.13 26.15
C THR A 139 19.70 8.76 26.12
N ASP A 140 18.42 8.70 25.75
CA ASP A 140 17.68 7.44 25.62
C ASP A 140 18.30 6.52 24.56
N LEU A 141 18.69 7.07 23.40
CA LEU A 141 19.32 6.29 22.34
C LEU A 141 20.67 5.73 22.78
N LYS A 142 21.48 6.56 23.46
CA LYS A 142 22.75 6.14 24.06
C LYS A 142 22.53 5.00 25.06
N ASN A 143 21.53 5.12 25.94
CA ASN A 143 21.25 4.14 26.98
C ASN A 143 20.85 2.79 26.37
N ILE A 144 20.00 2.78 25.32
CA ILE A 144 19.65 1.56 24.60
C ILE A 144 20.87 0.91 23.96
N ILE A 145 21.69 1.68 23.24
CA ILE A 145 22.89 1.14 22.58
C ILE A 145 23.86 0.55 23.61
N THR A 146 24.04 1.23 24.75
CA THR A 146 24.92 0.77 25.83
C THR A 146 24.40 -0.53 26.46
N LEU A 147 23.10 -0.59 26.76
CA LEU A 147 22.45 -1.78 27.30
C LEU A 147 22.62 -2.98 26.36
N LEU A 148 22.32 -2.80 25.07
CA LEU A 148 22.40 -3.85 24.06
C LEU A 148 23.83 -4.39 23.87
N LEU A 149 24.85 -3.55 23.98
CA LEU A 149 26.24 -3.98 23.89
C LEU A 149 26.74 -4.71 25.14
N GLN A 150 26.17 -4.41 26.32
CA GLN A 150 26.54 -5.04 27.58
C GLN A 150 25.92 -6.44 27.77
N ALA A 151 24.94 -6.81 26.93
CA ALA A 151 24.27 -8.11 26.84
C ALA A 151 25.19 -9.34 27.05
N SER A 152 26.41 -9.30 26.51
CA SER A 152 27.34 -10.43 26.52
C SER A 152 28.38 -10.41 27.64
N THR A 153 28.42 -9.39 28.50
CA THR A 153 29.58 -9.14 29.39
C THR A 153 29.31 -9.14 30.88
N GLN A 154 28.12 -8.75 31.34
CA GLN A 154 27.87 -8.56 32.79
C GLN A 154 26.70 -9.37 33.35
N ARG A 155 25.57 -9.43 32.63
CA ARG A 155 24.37 -10.18 33.04
C ARG A 155 23.54 -10.52 31.79
N PRO A 156 22.82 -11.66 31.76
CA PRO A 156 21.86 -11.91 30.70
C PRO A 156 20.76 -10.83 30.74
N HIS A 157 20.58 -10.14 29.62
CA HIS A 157 19.57 -9.10 29.43
C HIS A 157 18.39 -9.66 28.64
N SER A 158 17.19 -9.14 28.92
CA SER A 158 16.00 -9.38 28.10
C SER A 158 15.77 -8.21 27.15
N ILE A 159 15.28 -8.49 25.93
CA ILE A 159 14.82 -7.45 25.01
C ILE A 159 13.73 -6.56 25.63
N ASN A 160 12.96 -7.05 26.61
CA ASN A 160 11.94 -6.26 27.29
C ASN A 160 12.53 -5.08 28.09
N GLU A 161 13.81 -5.12 28.45
CA GLU A 161 14.50 -4.04 29.15
C GLU A 161 14.66 -2.78 28.28
N VAL A 162 14.51 -2.89 26.96
CA VAL A 162 14.51 -1.71 26.06
C VAL A 162 13.19 -0.94 26.08
N MET A 163 12.10 -1.56 26.54
CA MET A 163 10.74 -0.98 26.47
C MET A 163 10.60 0.34 27.24
N PRO A 164 11.12 0.49 28.48
CA PRO A 164 11.03 1.76 29.20
C PRO A 164 11.73 2.92 28.49
N MET A 165 12.83 2.64 27.77
CA MET A 165 13.59 3.65 27.02
C MET A 165 12.91 4.01 25.69
N ILE A 166 12.18 3.09 25.09
CA ILE A 166 11.28 3.40 23.97
C ILE A 166 10.15 4.32 24.45
N GLY A 167 9.48 3.96 25.55
CA GLY A 167 8.49 4.79 26.23
C GLY A 167 7.41 5.34 25.28
N ALA A 168 7.18 6.65 25.36
CA ALA A 168 6.15 7.34 24.57
C ALA A 168 6.37 7.27 23.04
N ARG A 169 7.58 6.99 22.57
CA ARG A 169 7.88 6.86 21.13
C ARG A 169 7.14 5.68 20.49
N PHE A 170 6.70 4.71 21.29
CA PHE A 170 5.82 3.64 20.84
C PHE A 170 4.49 4.18 20.29
N TYR A 171 3.92 5.22 20.90
CA TYR A 171 2.67 5.83 20.44
C TYR A 171 2.83 6.48 19.07
N ALA A 172 3.96 7.15 18.81
CA ALA A 172 4.25 7.70 17.49
C ALA A 172 4.33 6.61 16.40
N GLN A 173 4.95 5.46 16.70
CA GLN A 173 4.99 4.33 15.77
C GLN A 173 3.61 3.68 15.56
N LEU A 174 2.80 3.60 16.61
CA LEU A 174 1.43 3.10 16.54
C LEU A 174 0.55 4.00 15.66
N GLU A 175 0.58 5.31 15.91
CA GLU A 175 -0.14 6.33 15.14
C GLU A 175 0.26 6.28 13.65
N THR A 176 1.56 6.21 13.38
CA THR A 176 2.09 6.06 12.01
C THR A 176 1.53 4.81 11.31
N THR A 177 1.40 3.72 12.05
CA THR A 177 0.86 2.46 11.52
C THR A 177 -0.64 2.58 11.25
N GLN A 178 -1.39 3.26 12.13
CA GLN A 178 -2.82 3.54 11.95
C GLN A 178 -3.06 4.43 10.74
N MET A 179 -2.34 5.55 10.60
CA MET A 179 -2.44 6.44 9.44
C MET A 179 -2.15 5.70 8.12
N LYS A 180 -1.18 4.77 8.12
CA LYS A 180 -0.92 3.92 6.95
C LYS A 180 -2.09 2.98 6.66
N ASN A 181 -2.72 2.41 7.67
CA ASN A 181 -3.90 1.57 7.46
C ASN A 181 -5.06 2.39 6.88
N ASP A 182 -5.36 3.56 7.43
CA ASP A 182 -6.42 4.45 6.92
C ASP A 182 -6.16 4.83 5.45
N LEU A 183 -4.90 5.11 5.08
CA LEU A 183 -4.51 5.36 3.70
C LEU A 183 -4.78 4.14 2.80
N LEU A 184 -4.33 2.96 3.22
CA LEU A 184 -4.52 1.72 2.44
C LEU A 184 -6.00 1.36 2.31
N GLU A 185 -6.80 1.56 3.36
CA GLU A 185 -8.25 1.36 3.33
C GLU A 185 -8.94 2.34 2.36
N ASN A 186 -8.53 3.61 2.35
CA ASN A 186 -9.03 4.60 1.41
C ASN A 186 -8.72 4.24 -0.05
N GLU A 187 -7.48 3.84 -0.35
CA GLU A 187 -7.11 3.40 -1.70
C GLU A 187 -7.81 2.10 -2.10
N LEU A 188 -7.94 1.15 -1.18
CA LEU A 188 -8.69 -0.08 -1.41
C LEU A 188 -10.17 0.20 -1.70
N SER A 189 -10.80 1.14 -0.99
CA SER A 189 -12.19 1.54 -1.23
C SER A 189 -12.38 2.07 -2.65
N LYS A 190 -11.45 2.91 -3.13
CA LYS A 190 -11.47 3.43 -4.52
C LYS A 190 -11.33 2.31 -5.54
N GLU A 191 -10.44 1.34 -5.31
CA GLU A 191 -10.25 0.21 -6.22
C GLU A 191 -11.46 -0.74 -6.24
N LEU A 192 -12.13 -0.94 -5.11
CA LEU A 192 -13.40 -1.68 -5.06
C LEU A 192 -14.49 -0.98 -5.87
N GLU A 193 -14.61 0.35 -5.76
CA GLU A 193 -15.52 1.15 -6.59
C GLU A 193 -15.16 1.02 -8.08
N ASN A 194 -13.89 1.20 -8.45
CA ASN A 194 -13.40 1.04 -9.82
C ASN A 194 -13.79 -0.33 -10.41
N GLY A 195 -13.66 -1.41 -9.62
CA GLY A 195 -14.07 -2.75 -10.03
C GLY A 195 -15.58 -2.86 -10.29
N ARG A 196 -16.43 -2.19 -9.50
CA ARG A 196 -17.88 -2.13 -9.71
C ARG A 196 -18.23 -1.35 -10.96
N LEU A 197 -17.65 -0.16 -11.13
CA LEU A 197 -17.86 0.70 -12.29
C LEU A 197 -17.42 0.02 -13.58
N PHE A 198 -16.26 -0.66 -13.57
CA PHE A 198 -15.77 -1.42 -14.72
C PHE A 198 -16.77 -2.51 -15.15
N ARG A 199 -17.34 -3.27 -14.21
CA ARG A 199 -18.36 -4.29 -14.53
C ARG A 199 -19.62 -3.66 -15.14
N LEU A 200 -20.07 -2.50 -14.63
CA LEU A 200 -21.21 -1.79 -15.22
C LEU A 200 -20.92 -1.29 -16.63
N LEU A 201 -19.73 -0.75 -16.87
CA LEU A 201 -19.29 -0.35 -18.21
C LEU A 201 -19.25 -1.56 -19.16
N CYS A 202 -18.74 -2.71 -18.71
CA CYS A 202 -18.77 -3.93 -19.51
C CYS A 202 -20.22 -4.35 -19.86
N LYS A 203 -21.14 -4.35 -18.88
CA LYS A 203 -22.56 -4.65 -19.14
C LYS A 203 -23.14 -3.68 -20.16
N LEU A 204 -22.95 -2.38 -19.97
CA LEU A 204 -23.46 -1.34 -20.85
C LEU A 204 -22.95 -1.53 -22.29
N ASN A 205 -21.63 -1.70 -22.47
CA ASN A 205 -21.03 -1.92 -23.78
C ASN A 205 -21.44 -3.25 -24.42
N THR A 206 -21.73 -4.28 -23.63
CA THR A 206 -22.22 -5.57 -24.15
C THR A 206 -23.64 -5.47 -24.69
N ILE A 207 -24.46 -4.57 -24.12
CA ILE A 207 -25.85 -4.34 -24.53
C ILE A 207 -25.94 -3.37 -25.71
N THR A 208 -25.20 -2.26 -25.65
CA THR A 208 -25.28 -1.18 -26.66
C THR A 208 -24.59 -1.57 -27.97
N GLU A 209 -25.11 -1.08 -29.11
CA GLU A 209 -24.42 -1.09 -30.41
C GLU A 209 -24.07 -2.51 -30.95
N ARG A 210 -24.83 -3.55 -30.60
CA ARG A 210 -24.64 -4.90 -31.17
C ARG A 210 -25.00 -4.94 -32.66
N ALA A 211 -24.03 -5.31 -33.51
CA ALA A 211 -24.15 -5.35 -34.97
C ALA A 211 -25.28 -6.27 -35.50
N GLU A 212 -25.58 -7.37 -34.80
CA GLU A 212 -26.70 -8.27 -35.10
C GLU A 212 -28.07 -7.57 -35.12
N PHE A 213 -28.15 -6.39 -34.49
CA PHE A 213 -29.40 -5.66 -34.25
C PHE A 213 -29.38 -4.23 -34.80
N GLN A 214 -28.35 -3.84 -35.57
CA GLN A 214 -28.28 -2.50 -36.17
C GLN A 214 -29.42 -2.22 -37.15
N MET A 215 -30.01 -3.25 -37.76
CA MET A 215 -31.21 -3.11 -38.63
C MET A 215 -32.49 -3.65 -37.99
N ASP A 216 -32.41 -4.16 -36.76
CA ASP A 216 -33.58 -4.54 -35.99
C ASP A 216 -34.05 -3.34 -35.16
N MET A 217 -34.98 -2.58 -35.75
CA MET A 217 -35.63 -1.43 -35.09
C MET A 217 -36.29 -1.82 -33.77
N SER A 218 -36.67 -3.10 -33.58
CA SER A 218 -37.25 -3.56 -32.32
C SER A 218 -36.23 -3.65 -31.18
N TRP A 219 -34.95 -3.91 -31.49
CA TRP A 219 -33.92 -4.10 -30.48
C TRP A 219 -33.17 -2.81 -30.13
N SER A 220 -32.92 -1.93 -31.10
CA SER A 220 -32.07 -0.74 -30.91
C SER A 220 -32.82 0.53 -30.54
N GLU A 221 -34.11 0.65 -30.89
CA GLU A 221 -34.90 1.88 -30.77
C GLU A 221 -36.17 1.72 -29.90
N THR A 222 -36.31 0.64 -29.13
CA THR A 222 -37.48 0.47 -28.24
C THR A 222 -37.13 0.09 -26.79
N GLY A 223 -37.91 0.64 -25.84
CA GLY A 223 -37.92 0.25 -24.43
C GLY A 223 -36.62 0.50 -23.65
N ASP A 224 -36.25 -0.47 -22.81
CA ASP A 224 -35.11 -0.42 -21.88
C ASP A 224 -33.77 -0.13 -22.59
N ARG A 225 -33.57 -0.66 -23.80
CA ARG A 225 -32.30 -0.53 -24.55
C ARG A 225 -32.09 0.87 -25.11
N TYR A 226 -33.18 1.53 -25.53
CA TYR A 226 -33.13 2.92 -25.98
C TYR A 226 -32.72 3.85 -24.83
N LEU A 227 -33.28 3.67 -23.63
CA LEU A 227 -32.88 4.42 -22.44
C LEU A 227 -31.39 4.24 -22.12
N LEU A 228 -30.85 3.02 -22.24
CA LEU A 228 -29.43 2.74 -22.01
C LEU A 228 -28.53 3.37 -23.08
N LYS A 229 -28.98 3.44 -24.34
CA LYS A 229 -28.28 4.13 -25.43
C LYS A 229 -28.19 5.63 -25.16
N LEU A 230 -29.30 6.26 -24.77
CA LEU A 230 -29.29 7.68 -24.39
C LEU A 230 -28.46 7.93 -23.13
N PHE A 231 -28.49 7.01 -22.16
CA PHE A 231 -27.66 7.12 -20.97
C PHE A 231 -26.16 7.01 -21.30
N ARG A 232 -25.77 6.16 -22.26
CA ARG A 232 -24.40 6.12 -22.78
C ARG A 232 -24.00 7.47 -23.40
N ASP A 233 -24.87 8.09 -24.19
CA ASP A 233 -24.62 9.40 -24.77
C ASP A 233 -24.51 10.49 -23.68
N TYR A 234 -25.37 10.44 -22.65
CA TYR A 234 -25.31 11.30 -21.45
C TYR A 234 -23.99 11.22 -20.67
N LEU A 235 -23.34 10.05 -20.67
CA LEU A 235 -22.05 9.83 -20.01
C LEU A 235 -20.86 10.29 -20.87
N PHE A 236 -20.83 9.91 -22.15
CA PHE A 236 -19.60 9.94 -22.96
C PHE A 236 -19.62 10.94 -24.12
N HIS A 237 -20.78 11.51 -24.45
CA HIS A 237 -20.95 12.41 -25.59
C HIS A 237 -21.39 13.81 -25.17
N GLN A 238 -20.89 14.29 -24.04
CA GLN A 238 -21.12 15.66 -23.61
C GLN A 238 -20.40 16.66 -24.53
N ILE A 239 -21.04 17.79 -24.77
CA ILE A 239 -20.47 18.90 -25.56
C ILE A 239 -20.58 20.21 -24.78
N THR A 240 -19.65 21.12 -25.01
CA THR A 240 -19.71 22.50 -24.51
C THR A 240 -20.69 23.34 -25.34
N GLU A 241 -21.00 24.55 -24.86
CA GLU A 241 -21.78 25.55 -25.61
C GLU A 241 -21.19 25.87 -26.99
N THR A 242 -19.88 25.68 -27.16
CA THR A 242 -19.15 25.88 -28.43
C THR A 242 -19.13 24.63 -29.32
N GLY A 243 -19.83 23.56 -28.94
CA GLY A 243 -19.90 22.30 -29.67
C GLY A 243 -18.66 21.41 -29.56
N LYS A 244 -17.71 21.73 -28.66
CA LYS A 244 -16.52 20.90 -28.44
C LYS A 244 -16.85 19.73 -27.51
N PRO A 245 -16.28 18.53 -27.71
CA PRO A 245 -16.43 17.42 -26.77
C PRO A 245 -15.95 17.83 -25.37
N TRP A 246 -16.77 17.54 -24.36
CA TRP A 246 -16.47 17.76 -22.95
C TRP A 246 -16.27 16.40 -22.27
N ILE A 247 -15.06 16.14 -21.78
CA ILE A 247 -14.69 14.87 -21.14
C ILE A 247 -14.55 15.12 -19.64
N ASP A 248 -15.59 14.79 -18.88
CA ASP A 248 -15.62 14.94 -17.43
C ASP A 248 -15.62 13.56 -16.74
N MET A 249 -14.46 13.19 -16.21
CA MET A 249 -14.31 11.93 -15.48
C MET A 249 -15.09 11.92 -14.16
N ALA A 250 -15.24 13.07 -13.49
CA ALA A 250 -15.99 13.15 -12.24
C ALA A 250 -17.49 12.93 -12.51
N HIS A 251 -18.02 13.50 -13.60
CA HIS A 251 -19.37 13.23 -14.07
C HIS A 251 -19.62 11.75 -14.35
N ILE A 252 -18.72 11.11 -15.13
CA ILE A 252 -18.83 9.69 -15.49
C ILE A 252 -18.84 8.81 -14.24
N VAL A 253 -17.86 8.98 -13.35
CA VAL A 253 -17.73 8.21 -12.11
C VAL A 253 -18.94 8.42 -11.21
N THR A 254 -19.36 9.66 -10.99
CA THR A 254 -20.52 9.98 -10.14
C THR A 254 -21.80 9.39 -10.70
N SER A 255 -22.03 9.51 -12.01
CA SER A 255 -23.23 8.98 -12.66
C SER A 255 -23.28 7.46 -12.64
N LEU A 256 -22.16 6.77 -12.84
CA LEU A 256 -22.11 5.32 -12.74
C LEU A 256 -22.25 4.84 -11.29
N ASN A 257 -21.70 5.54 -10.31
CA ASN A 257 -21.92 5.25 -8.89
C ASN A 257 -23.41 5.41 -8.52
N LYS A 258 -24.08 6.45 -9.02
CA LYS A 258 -25.54 6.65 -8.86
C LYS A 258 -26.35 5.54 -9.52
N LEU A 259 -25.94 5.10 -10.71
CA LEU A 259 -26.55 3.95 -11.41
C LEU A 259 -26.38 2.67 -10.60
N ASP A 260 -25.17 2.39 -10.10
CA ASP A 260 -24.87 1.20 -9.33
C ASP A 260 -25.64 1.14 -8.01
N ALA A 261 -25.71 2.28 -7.32
CA ALA A 261 -26.51 2.43 -6.11
C ALA A 261 -28.01 2.32 -6.40
N GLY A 262 -28.46 2.71 -7.59
CA GLY A 262 -29.87 2.79 -7.95
C GLY A 262 -30.58 3.87 -7.14
N VAL A 263 -30.10 5.11 -7.23
CA VAL A 263 -30.73 6.23 -6.52
C VAL A 263 -32.01 6.71 -7.22
N ASN A 264 -32.92 7.35 -6.49
CA ASN A 264 -34.17 7.91 -7.03
C ASN A 264 -34.00 9.27 -7.72
N GLU A 265 -32.76 9.78 -7.81
CA GLU A 265 -32.46 11.00 -8.56
C GLU A 265 -32.80 10.80 -10.04
N LYS A 266 -33.46 11.82 -10.63
CA LYS A 266 -33.88 11.82 -12.02
C LYS A 266 -32.92 12.64 -12.87
N ILE A 267 -32.60 12.12 -14.04
CA ILE A 267 -31.80 12.79 -15.06
C ILE A 267 -32.61 12.95 -16.35
N GLN A 268 -32.22 13.94 -17.15
CA GLN A 268 -32.79 14.19 -18.46
C GLN A 268 -31.90 13.55 -19.52
N LEU A 269 -32.49 12.67 -20.31
CA LEU A 269 -31.86 12.02 -21.46
C LEU A 269 -32.47 12.61 -22.73
N VAL A 270 -31.60 13.03 -23.66
CA VAL A 270 -32.02 13.71 -24.89
C VAL A 270 -31.57 12.87 -26.08
N SER A 271 -32.48 12.67 -27.03
CA SER A 271 -32.18 11.98 -28.28
C SER A 271 -31.22 12.79 -29.17
N ARG A 272 -30.54 12.11 -30.10
CA ARG A 272 -29.52 12.76 -30.95
C ARG A 272 -30.08 13.82 -31.90
N ASP A 273 -31.35 13.68 -32.29
CA ASP A 273 -32.10 14.67 -33.07
C ASP A 273 -32.62 15.84 -32.21
N GLY A 274 -32.52 15.75 -30.88
CA GLY A 274 -33.03 16.73 -29.94
C GLY A 274 -34.55 16.75 -29.79
N GLU A 275 -35.29 15.88 -30.50
CA GLU A 275 -36.75 15.91 -30.52
C GLU A 275 -37.38 15.23 -29.31
N ASN A 276 -36.72 14.21 -28.75
CA ASN A 276 -37.21 13.43 -27.62
C ASN A 276 -36.41 13.71 -26.36
N VAL A 277 -37.13 14.08 -25.31
CA VAL A 277 -36.60 14.31 -23.97
C VAL A 277 -37.27 13.35 -23.00
N LEU A 278 -36.47 12.49 -22.37
CA LEU A 278 -36.94 11.50 -21.40
C LEU A 278 -36.37 11.81 -20.02
N VAL A 279 -37.23 11.83 -19.00
CA VAL A 279 -36.82 12.01 -17.61
C VAL A 279 -36.92 10.67 -16.91
N VAL A 280 -35.77 10.14 -16.47
CA VAL A 280 -35.66 8.78 -15.92
C VAL A 280 -34.84 8.79 -14.64
N SER A 281 -35.18 7.93 -13.67
CA SER A 281 -34.39 7.78 -12.45
C SER A 281 -33.21 6.82 -12.65
N TYR A 282 -32.15 6.96 -11.86
CA TYR A 282 -31.06 5.97 -11.86
C TYR A 282 -31.55 4.58 -11.42
N THR A 283 -32.61 4.51 -10.60
CA THR A 283 -33.27 3.24 -10.23
C THR A 283 -33.88 2.55 -11.44
N ASP A 284 -34.61 3.31 -12.28
CA ASP A 284 -35.19 2.78 -13.51
C ASP A 284 -34.10 2.33 -14.49
N LEU A 285 -33.06 3.15 -14.68
CA LEU A 285 -31.92 2.82 -15.54
C LEU A 285 -31.18 1.55 -15.09
N ARG A 286 -31.00 1.38 -13.78
CA ARG A 286 -30.39 0.17 -13.21
C ARG A 286 -31.24 -1.06 -13.53
N ARG A 287 -32.57 -0.96 -13.38
CA ARG A 287 -33.49 -2.04 -13.74
C ARG A 287 -33.41 -2.36 -15.23
N CYS A 288 -33.41 -1.35 -16.10
CA CYS A 288 -33.24 -1.53 -17.55
C CYS A 288 -31.93 -2.25 -17.88
N LEU A 289 -30.82 -1.87 -17.23
CA LEU A 289 -29.51 -2.48 -17.44
C LEU A 289 -29.50 -3.96 -17.06
N GLU A 290 -29.99 -4.30 -15.87
CA GLU A 290 -30.01 -5.69 -15.39
C GLU A 290 -30.97 -6.58 -16.20
N ASN A 291 -32.14 -6.06 -16.56
CA ASN A 291 -33.10 -6.77 -17.40
C ASN A 291 -32.51 -7.06 -18.78
N ALA A 292 -31.98 -6.04 -19.46
CA ALA A 292 -31.39 -6.19 -20.79
C ALA A 292 -30.17 -7.12 -20.78
N PHE A 293 -29.34 -7.07 -19.73
CA PHE A 293 -28.21 -7.98 -19.57
C PHE A 293 -28.68 -9.43 -19.37
N THR A 294 -29.67 -9.65 -18.50
CA THR A 294 -30.21 -10.98 -18.19
C THR A 294 -30.89 -11.61 -19.41
N GLU A 295 -31.65 -10.82 -20.17
CA GLU A 295 -32.29 -11.27 -21.42
C GLU A 295 -31.22 -11.73 -22.43
N LEU A 296 -30.10 -11.01 -22.51
CA LEU A 296 -28.99 -11.35 -23.38
C LEU A 296 -28.28 -12.65 -22.97
N GLN A 297 -28.10 -12.88 -21.67
CA GLN A 297 -27.49 -14.10 -21.13
C GLN A 297 -28.36 -15.34 -21.37
N ASN A 298 -29.67 -15.19 -21.28
CA ASN A 298 -30.63 -16.30 -21.40
C ASN A 298 -31.09 -16.54 -22.85
N ARG A 299 -30.57 -15.77 -23.81
CA ARG A 299 -31.00 -15.88 -25.21
C ARG A 299 -30.57 -17.22 -25.81
N LEU A 300 -31.50 -17.88 -26.49
CA LEU A 300 -31.22 -19.09 -27.24
C LEU A 300 -30.21 -18.83 -28.37
N PRO A 301 -29.42 -19.84 -28.78
CA PRO A 301 -28.44 -19.69 -29.85
C PRO A 301 -29.09 -19.19 -31.14
N SER A 302 -28.67 -18.02 -31.62
CA SER A 302 -29.00 -17.54 -32.96
C SER A 302 -28.02 -18.10 -33.98
N ILE A 303 -28.41 -18.08 -35.26
CA ILE A 303 -27.50 -18.38 -36.37
C ILE A 303 -26.24 -17.50 -36.21
N PRO A 304 -25.02 -18.08 -36.24
CA PRO A 304 -23.80 -17.32 -36.02
C PRO A 304 -23.71 -16.15 -37.01
N ASN A 305 -23.57 -14.93 -36.48
CA ASN A 305 -23.29 -13.77 -37.33
C ASN A 305 -21.85 -13.87 -37.82
N PRO A 306 -21.59 -13.98 -39.14
CA PRO A 306 -20.25 -14.15 -39.69
C PRO A 306 -19.32 -12.95 -39.41
N LEU A 307 -19.86 -11.82 -38.96
CA LEU A 307 -19.12 -10.61 -38.63
C LEU A 307 -18.66 -10.54 -37.16
N LEU A 308 -19.07 -11.49 -36.31
CA LEU A 308 -18.69 -11.53 -34.90
C LEU A 308 -17.69 -12.68 -34.64
N PRO A 309 -16.70 -12.47 -33.75
CA PRO A 309 -15.79 -13.53 -33.36
C PRO A 309 -16.55 -14.65 -32.66
N VAL A 310 -16.49 -15.85 -33.22
CA VAL A 310 -17.01 -17.07 -32.57
C VAL A 310 -16.00 -17.50 -31.52
N VAL A 311 -16.38 -17.42 -30.25
CA VAL A 311 -15.55 -17.82 -29.11
C VAL A 311 -16.21 -19.00 -28.41
N GLY A 312 -15.44 -20.05 -28.14
CA GLY A 312 -15.96 -21.34 -27.66
C GLY A 312 -16.43 -22.22 -28.82
N HIS A 313 -15.54 -23.06 -29.32
CA HIS A 313 -16.00 -24.31 -29.93
C HIS A 313 -16.51 -25.24 -28.81
N PRO A 314 -17.45 -26.16 -29.10
CA PRO A 314 -17.85 -27.18 -28.14
C PRO A 314 -16.66 -27.99 -27.60
#